data_AF-A0A1F8LR04-F1
#
_entry.id   AF-A0A1F8LR04-F1
#
_cell.length_a   1.000
_cell.length_b   1.000
_cell.length_c   1.000
_cell.angle_alpha   90.00
_cell.angle_beta   90.00
_cell.angle_gamma   90.00
#
_symmetry.space_group_name_H-M   'P 1'
#
loop_
_entity.id
_entity.type
_entity.pdbx_description
1 polymer ?
#
loop_
_entity_poly.entity_id
_entity_poly.type
_entity_poly.pdbx_seq_one_letter_code
_entity_poly.pdbx_strand_id
1 'polypeptide(L)'
;MGRTAKLTVSVPEELISFADEIAREKKISRSKVIALFLQELAEKRRDEEMAEGYLAMAKENKIFADLSAGIEHEVIPEWKQPKHGH
;
A
#
# COMPACT_ATOMS: atom_id res chain seq x y z
N MET A 1 21.72 4.33 4.90
CA MET A 1 22.12 4.02 3.50
C MET A 1 22.48 2.55 3.44
N GLY A 2 21.75 1.74 2.68
CA GLY A 2 22.04 0.31 2.51
C GLY A 2 23.34 0.07 1.73
N ARG A 3 23.93 -1.11 1.86
CA ARG A 3 25.13 -1.50 1.08
C ARG A 3 24.75 -1.63 -0.39
N THR A 4 25.56 -1.06 -1.29
CA THR A 4 25.40 -1.23 -2.73
C THR A 4 26.20 -2.42 -3.23
N ALA A 5 25.61 -3.25 -4.09
CA ALA A 5 26.29 -4.35 -4.78
C ALA A 5 26.34 -4.08 -6.30
N LYS A 6 27.39 -4.58 -6.96
CA LYS A 6 27.51 -4.52 -8.42
C LYS A 6 26.69 -5.65 -9.04
N LEU A 7 25.88 -5.31 -10.03
CA LEU A 7 25.06 -6.24 -10.79
C LEU A 7 25.30 -6.02 -12.29
N THR A 8 25.45 -7.12 -13.04
CA THR A 8 25.51 -7.12 -14.50
C THR A 8 24.27 -7.84 -15.03
N VAL A 9 23.53 -7.21 -15.93
CA VAL A 9 22.33 -7.77 -16.55
C VAL A 9 22.39 -7.61 -18.06
N SER A 10 21.77 -8.53 -18.78
CA SER A 10 21.45 -8.35 -20.20
C SER A 10 20.06 -7.74 -20.30
N VAL A 11 19.93 -6.67 -21.10
CA VAL A 11 18.67 -5.98 -21.35
C VAL A 11 18.58 -5.61 -22.83
N PRO A 12 17.37 -5.51 -23.41
CA PRO A 12 17.18 -4.98 -24.76
C PRO A 12 17.84 -3.60 -24.94
N GLU A 13 18.46 -3.38 -26.10
CA GLU A 13 19.20 -2.14 -26.41
C GLU A 13 18.29 -0.90 -26.32
N GLU A 14 17.04 -1.02 -26.79
CA GLU A 14 16.02 0.03 -26.70
C GLU A 14 15.78 0.50 -25.25
N LEU A 15 15.84 -0.39 -24.27
CA LEU A 15 15.68 -0.04 -22.86
C LEU A 15 16.92 0.67 -22.31
N ILE A 16 18.12 0.37 -22.84
CA ILE A 16 19.35 1.09 -22.51
C ILE A 16 19.24 2.53 -23.03
N SER A 17 18.84 2.70 -24.30
CA SER A 17 18.66 4.02 -24.91
C SER A 17 17.65 4.86 -24.15
N PHE A 18 16.52 4.27 -23.76
CA PHE A 18 15.51 4.94 -22.95
C PHE A 18 16.04 5.36 -21.58
N ALA A 19 16.81 4.49 -20.90
CA ALA A 19 17.42 4.85 -19.63
C ALA A 19 18.46 5.97 -19.76
N ASP A 20 19.22 6.00 -20.85
CA ASP A 20 20.20 7.07 -21.14
C ASP A 20 19.52 8.41 -21.44
N GLU A 21 18.37 8.41 -22.12
CA GLU A 21 17.54 9.61 -22.33
C GLU A 21 17.08 10.21 -21.01
N ILE A 22 16.48 9.40 -20.14
CA ILE A 22 16.04 9.84 -18.80
C ILE A 22 17.23 10.34 -17.97
N ALA A 23 18.38 9.66 -18.07
CA ALA A 23 19.59 10.03 -17.36
C ALA A 23 20.06 11.43 -17.77
N ARG A 24 20.05 11.73 -19.08
CA ARG A 24 20.38 13.04 -19.64
C ARG A 24 19.40 14.11 -19.19
N GLU A 25 18.10 13.86 -19.29
CA GLU A 25 17.05 14.81 -18.88
C GLU A 25 17.16 15.19 -17.39
N LYS A 26 17.38 14.18 -16.54
CA LYS A 26 17.46 14.35 -15.09
C LYS A 26 18.88 14.69 -14.59
N LYS A 27 19.88 14.74 -15.47
CA LYS A 27 21.30 14.97 -15.15
C LYS A 27 21.84 14.00 -14.07
N ILE A 28 21.49 12.72 -14.20
CA ILE A 28 21.95 11.64 -13.31
C ILE A 28 22.58 10.51 -14.14
N SER A 29 23.21 9.53 -13.50
CA SER A 29 23.74 8.37 -14.22
C SER A 29 22.64 7.39 -14.63
N ARG A 30 22.85 6.64 -15.72
CA ARG A 30 22.00 5.51 -16.12
C ARG A 30 21.79 4.51 -14.99
N SER A 31 22.84 4.18 -14.23
CA SER A 31 22.72 3.28 -13.06
C SER A 31 21.82 3.86 -11.98
N LYS A 32 21.80 5.19 -11.79
CA LYS A 32 20.90 5.85 -10.85
C LYS A 32 19.46 5.83 -11.34
N VAL A 33 19.21 5.99 -12.65
CA VAL A 33 17.88 5.81 -13.24
C VAL A 33 17.37 4.40 -12.95
N ILE A 34 18.16 3.38 -13.29
CA ILE A 34 17.79 1.97 -13.07
C ILE A 34 17.50 1.71 -11.58
N ALA A 35 18.33 2.23 -10.68
CA ALA A 35 18.12 2.07 -9.24
C ALA A 35 16.83 2.73 -8.74
N LEU A 36 16.48 3.92 -9.26
CA LEU A 36 15.24 4.61 -8.89
C LEU A 36 14.00 3.83 -9.35
N PHE A 37 13.99 3.34 -10.60
CA PHE A 37 12.88 2.52 -11.11
C PHE A 37 12.72 1.20 -10.33
N LEU A 38 13.82 0.55 -9.98
CA LEU A 38 13.78 -0.66 -9.14
C LEU A 38 13.26 -0.37 -7.73
N GLN A 39 13.62 0.78 -7.16
CA GLN A 39 13.11 1.21 -5.87
C GLN A 39 11.61 1.50 -5.94
N GLU A 40 11.14 2.26 -6.93
CA GLU A 40 9.71 2.54 -7.14
C GLU A 40 8.91 1.24 -7.33
N LEU A 41 9.43 0.28 -8.10
CA LEU A 41 8.79 -1.02 -8.28
C LEU A 41 8.72 -1.81 -6.95
N ALA A 42 9.78 -1.76 -6.14
CA ALA A 42 9.80 -2.42 -4.85
C ALA A 42 8.88 -1.74 -3.81
N GLU A 43 8.68 -0.42 -3.92
CA GLU A 43 7.68 0.32 -3.13
C GLU A 43 6.27 -0.08 -3.54
N LYS A 44 5.96 -0.03 -4.84
CA LYS A 44 4.66 -0.46 -5.38
C LYS A 44 4.30 -1.89 -4.98
N ARG A 45 5.24 -2.84 -5.06
CA ARG A 45 5.00 -4.23 -4.63
C ARG A 45 4.70 -4.34 -3.13
N ARG A 46 5.42 -3.59 -2.29
CA ARG A 46 5.14 -3.55 -0.85
C ARG A 46 3.75 -2.98 -0.57
N ASP A 47 3.36 -1.95 -1.31
CA ASP A 47 2.03 -1.35 -1.17
C ASP A 47 0.92 -2.28 -1.65
N GLU A 48 1.14 -3.03 -2.74
CA GLU A 48 0.23 -4.07 -3.25
C GLU A 48 0.07 -5.22 -2.24
N GLU A 49 1.17 -5.72 -1.66
CA GLU A 49 1.14 -6.75 -0.60
C GLU A 49 0.39 -6.24 0.65
N MET A 50 0.55 -4.96 1.01
CA MET A 50 -0.24 -4.34 2.09
C MET A 50 -1.73 -4.23 1.71
N ALA A 51 -2.06 -3.90 0.47
CA ALA A 51 -3.44 -3.82 -0.01
C ALA A 51 -4.14 -5.18 0.01
N GLU A 52 -3.45 -6.28 -0.31
CA GLU A 52 -3.96 -7.63 -0.13
C GLU A 52 -4.27 -7.94 1.35
N GLY A 53 -3.39 -7.52 2.26
CA GLY A 53 -3.62 -7.59 3.71
C GLY A 53 -4.84 -6.79 4.17
N TYR A 54 -5.02 -5.56 3.66
CA TYR A 54 -6.19 -4.73 3.98
C TYR A 54 -7.50 -5.30 3.42
N LEU A 55 -7.51 -5.88 2.22
CA LEU A 55 -8.69 -6.53 1.65
C LEU A 55 -9.06 -7.81 2.43
N ALA A 56 -8.07 -8.57 2.90
CA ALA A 56 -8.29 -9.72 3.78
C ALA A 56 -8.88 -9.29 5.14
N MET A 57 -8.34 -8.25 5.77
CA MET A 57 -8.87 -7.72 7.04
C MET A 57 -10.23 -7.04 6.90
N ALA A 58 -10.53 -6.39 5.77
CA ALA A 58 -11.85 -5.80 5.51
C ALA A 58 -12.96 -6.87 5.43
N LYS A 59 -12.63 -8.06 4.92
CA LYS A 59 -13.53 -9.21 4.91
C LYS A 59 -13.77 -9.75 6.32
N GLU A 60 -12.73 -9.83 7.15
CA GLU A 60 -12.86 -10.23 8.56
C GLU A 60 -13.62 -9.19 9.40
N ASN A 61 -13.35 -7.90 9.23
CA ASN A 61 -14.08 -6.82 9.90
C ASN A 61 -15.56 -6.77 9.51
N LYS A 62 -15.91 -7.04 8.24
CA LYS A 62 -17.31 -7.13 7.82
C LYS A 62 -18.03 -8.32 8.46
N ILE A 63 -17.38 -9.48 8.51
CA ILE A 63 -17.94 -10.68 9.17
C ILE A 63 -18.11 -10.44 10.68
N PHE A 64 -17.14 -9.79 11.33
CA PHE A 64 -17.21 -9.43 12.74
C PHE A 64 -18.31 -8.40 13.01
N ALA A 65 -18.44 -7.35 12.20
CA ALA A 65 -19.51 -6.36 12.31
C ALA A 65 -20.90 -6.98 12.09
N ASP A 66 -21.05 -7.88 11.12
CA ASP A 66 -22.32 -8.59 10.87
C ASP A 66 -22.66 -9.55 12.04
N LEU A 67 -21.67 -10.19 12.66
CA LEU A 67 -21.86 -11.04 13.86
C LEU A 67 -22.17 -10.20 15.11
N SER A 68 -21.55 -9.04 15.28
CA SER A 68 -21.77 -8.14 16.41
C SER A 68 -23.09 -7.40 16.34
N ALA A 69 -23.58 -7.06 15.13
CA ALA A 69 -24.88 -6.41 14.93
C ALA A 69 -26.06 -7.24 15.47
N GLY A 70 -25.92 -8.57 15.54
CA GLY A 70 -26.90 -9.46 16.17
C GLY A 70 -26.93 -9.40 17.70
N ILE A 71 -25.83 -8.98 18.34
CA ILE A 71 -25.67 -8.92 19.80
C ILE A 71 -26.01 -7.51 20.33
N GLU A 72 -25.76 -6.47 19.55
CA GLU A 72 -26.04 -5.07 19.95
C GLU A 72 -27.53 -4.82 20.26
N HIS A 73 -28.44 -5.61 19.70
CA HIS A 73 -29.87 -5.50 20.00
C HIS A 73 -30.26 -5.99 21.41
N GLU A 74 -29.41 -6.79 22.07
CA GLU A 74 -29.70 -7.39 23.37
C GLU A 74 -29.15 -6.55 24.55
N VAL A 75 -28.18 -5.67 24.31
CA VAL A 75 -27.40 -5.00 25.38
C VAL A 75 -27.57 -3.48 25.42
N ILE A 76 -28.33 -2.87 24.51
CA ILE A 76 -28.63 -1.42 24.56
C ILE A 76 -29.97 -1.20 25.27
N PRO A 77 -29.98 -0.82 26.57
CA PRO A 77 -31.22 -0.45 27.23
C PRO A 77 -31.77 0.85 26.62
N GLU A 78 -33.08 0.90 26.37
CA GLU A 78 -33.77 2.15 26.04
C GLU A 78 -33.66 3.11 27.23
N TRP A 79 -32.75 4.08 27.14
CA TRP A 79 -32.72 5.21 28.07
C TRP A 79 -33.98 6.05 27.88
N LYS A 80 -35.03 5.77 28.64
CA LYS A 80 -36.20 6.65 28.76
C LYS A 80 -35.75 7.98 29.38
N GLN A 81 -35.86 9.05 28.61
CA GLN A 81 -35.65 10.41 29.10
C GLN A 81 -36.57 10.68 30.32
N PRO A 82 -36.06 11.21 31.44
CA PRO A 82 -36.91 11.56 32.56
C PRO A 82 -37.80 12.75 32.18
N LYS A 83 -39.12 12.56 32.29
CA LYS A 83 -40.10 13.65 32.20
C LYS A 83 -39.75 14.68 33.27
N HIS A 84 -39.31 15.87 32.85
CA HIS A 84 -39.25 17.02 33.74
C HIS A 84 -40.69 17.36 34.14
N GLY A 85 -41.03 17.07 35.38
CA GLY A 85 -42.27 17.50 36.02
C GLY A 85 -42.13 18.93 36.51
N HIS A 86 -43.14 19.73 36.12
CA HIS A 86 -43.67 20.99 36.67
C HIS A 86 -42.94 21.68 37.82
#